data_AF-A0ABD7WQ07-F1
#
_entry.id   AF-A0ABD7WQ07-F1
#
_cell.length_a   1.000
_cell.length_b   1.000
_cell.length_c   1.000
_cell.angle_alpha   90.00
_cell.angle_beta   90.00
_cell.angle_gamma   90.00
#
_symmetry.space_group_name_H-M   'P 1'
#
loop_
_entity.id
_entity.type
_entity.pdbx_description
1 polymer ?
#
loop_
_entity_poly.entity_id
_entity_poly.type
_entity_poly.pdbx_seq_one_letter_code
_entity_poly.pdbx_strand_id
1 'polypeptide(L)' 'MLLSTHSKEKSMYQILIEEIEQTRTLMIQTAVREGMASPNTLQVSQSLDALLNKLHLFFYQ' A
#
# COMPACT_ATOMS: atom_id res chain seq x y z
N MET A 1 -10.41 -34.31 -11.46
CA MET A 1 -11.79 -34.12 -10.98
C MET A 1 -11.65 -33.73 -9.52
N LEU A 2 -11.93 -32.53 -9.01
CA LEU A 2 -12.75 -31.39 -9.42
C LEU A 2 -11.96 -30.08 -9.26
N LEU A 3 -12.25 -29.11 -10.12
CA LEU A 3 -11.97 -27.70 -9.89
C LEU A 3 -12.63 -27.27 -8.57
N SER A 4 -11.85 -26.96 -7.54
CA SER A 4 -12.36 -26.13 -6.44
C SER A 4 -11.96 -24.68 -6.71
N THR A 5 -12.71 -24.05 -7.61
CA THR A 5 -12.75 -22.60 -7.74
C THR A 5 -13.42 -22.01 -6.50
N HIS A 6 -12.66 -21.69 -5.46
CA HIS A 6 -13.06 -20.71 -4.44
C HIS A 6 -11.87 -20.21 -3.61
N SER A 7 -11.34 -19.05 -3.98
CA SER A 7 -11.30 -17.91 -3.05
C SER A 7 -11.21 -16.64 -3.90
N LYS A 8 -12.37 -16.09 -4.29
CA LYS A 8 -12.42 -14.74 -4.89
C LYS A 8 -12.22 -13.65 -3.83
N GLU A 9 -12.13 -14.01 -2.56
CA GLU A 9 -11.77 -13.09 -1.50
C GLU A 9 -10.27 -13.04 -1.32
N LYS A 10 -9.75 -11.85 -1.55
CA LYS A 10 -8.38 -11.49 -1.32
C LYS A 10 -8.17 -11.33 0.19
N SER A 11 -7.12 -11.93 0.74
CA SER A 11 -6.85 -11.84 2.18
C SER A 11 -6.63 -10.36 2.59
N MET A 12 -6.94 -10.02 3.84
CA MET A 12 -6.66 -8.67 4.36
C MET A 12 -5.18 -8.29 4.19
N TYR A 13 -4.29 -9.27 4.35
CA TYR A 13 -2.86 -9.11 4.07
C TYR A 13 -2.61 -8.68 2.61
N GLN A 14 -3.19 -9.40 1.66
CA GLN A 14 -2.98 -9.12 0.24
C GLN A 14 -3.64 -7.80 -0.19
N ILE A 15 -4.74 -7.39 0.45
CA ILE A 15 -5.33 -6.06 0.27
C ILE A 15 -4.36 -4.98 0.75
N LEU A 16 -3.81 -5.12 1.96
CA LEU A 16 -2.87 -4.17 2.54
C LEU A 16 -1.60 -4.01 1.68
N ILE A 17 -1.03 -5.11 1.18
CA ILE A 17 0.15 -5.06 0.30
C ILE A 17 -0.15 -4.29 -0.99
N GLU A 18 -1.31 -4.53 -1.62
CA GLU A 18 -1.65 -3.79 -2.83
C GLU A 18 -1.88 -2.29 -2.57
N GLU A 19 -2.49 -1.91 -1.45
CA GLU A 19 -2.63 -0.50 -1.07
C GLU A 19 -1.27 0.17 -0.83
N ILE A 20 -0.31 -0.53 -0.22
CA ILE A 20 1.07 -0.06 -0.03
C ILE A 20 1.73 0.21 -1.38
N GLU A 21 1.68 -0.74 -2.32
CA GLU A 21 2.33 -0.61 -3.62
C GLU A 21 1.67 0.47 -4.49
N GLN A 22 0.34 0.61 -4.43
CA GLN A 22 -0.38 1.69 -5.09
C GLN A 22 0.01 3.06 -4.53
N THR A 23 0.05 3.19 -3.20
CA THR A 23 0.42 4.46 -2.53
C THR A 23 1.89 4.80 -2.77
N ARG A 24 2.78 3.81 -2.77
CA ARG A 24 4.20 3.98 -3.13
C ARG A 24 4.35 4.49 -4.56
N THR A 25 3.63 3.89 -5.51
CA THR A 25 3.65 4.32 -6.91
C THR A 25 3.16 5.76 -7.06
N LEU A 26 2.06 6.11 -6.39
CA LEU A 26 1.55 7.47 -6.34
C LEU A 26 2.59 8.44 -5.78
N MET A 27 3.23 8.10 -4.66
CA MET A 27 4.26 8.95 -4.04
C MET A 27 5.41 9.24 -5.00
N ILE A 28 5.92 8.20 -5.68
CA ILE A 28 7.01 8.34 -6.66
C ILE A 28 6.58 9.25 -7.82
N GLN A 29 5.38 9.04 -8.36
CA GLN A 29 4.88 9.87 -9.46
C GLN A 29 4.68 11.34 -9.04
N THR A 30 4.13 11.58 -7.85
CA THR A 30 3.96 12.93 -7.30
C THR A 30 5.30 13.59 -7.06
N ALA A 31 6.28 12.87 -6.51
CA ALA A 31 7.60 13.40 -6.25
C ALA A 31 8.38 13.73 -7.53
N VAL A 32 8.23 12.92 -8.58
CA VAL A 32 8.81 13.22 -9.91
C VAL A 32 8.20 14.49 -10.50
N ARG A 33 6.89 14.69 -10.32
CA ARG A 33 6.17 15.84 -10.88
C ARG A 33 6.39 17.13 -10.09
N GLU A 34 6.43 17.04 -8.76
CA GLU A 34 6.29 18.20 -7.86
C GLU A 34 7.49 18.40 -6.94
N GLY A 35 8.41 17.42 -6.90
CA GLY A 35 9.55 17.40 -6.00
C GLY A 35 9.28 16.63 -4.71
N MET A 36 10.36 16.07 -4.14
CA MET A 36 10.29 15.25 -2.92
C MET A 36 9.76 16.01 -1.70
N ALA A 37 10.02 17.31 -1.62
CA ALA A 37 9.59 18.16 -0.51
C ALA A 37 8.25 18.87 -0.77
N SER A 38 7.54 18.55 -1.86
CA SER A 38 6.24 19.17 -2.12
C SER A 38 5.24 18.76 -1.03
N PRO A 39 4.29 19.64 -0.64
CA PRO A 39 3.25 19.30 0.33
C PRO A 39 2.48 18.03 -0.06
N ASN A 40 2.21 17.83 -1.34
CA ASN A 40 1.50 16.64 -1.82
C ASN A 40 2.35 15.37 -1.70
N THR A 41 3.64 15.42 -2.05
CA THR A 41 4.54 14.28 -1.87
C THR A 41 4.65 13.92 -0.38
N LEU A 42 4.76 14.93 0.50
CA LEU A 42 4.79 14.72 1.94
C LEU A 42 3.49 14.07 2.45
N GLN A 43 2.32 14.53 1.98
CA GLN A 43 1.04 13.93 2.37
C GLN A 43 0.90 12.47 1.91
N VAL A 44 1.30 12.15 0.68
CA VAL A 44 1.28 10.75 0.19
C VAL A 44 2.29 9.91 0.97
N SER A 45 3.47 10.45 1.31
CA SER A 45 4.47 9.75 2.11
C SER A 45 3.96 9.38 3.52
N GLN A 46 3.21 10.28 4.16
CA GLN A 46 2.57 10.02 5.46
C GLN A 46 1.48 8.94 5.36
N SER A 47 0.75 8.92 4.25
CA SER A 47 -0.24 7.87 3.98
C SER A 47 0.43 6.51 3.78
N LEU A 48 1.55 6.46 3.06
CA LEU A 48 2.36 5.26 2.89
C LEU A 48 2.92 4.77 4.24
N ASP A 49 3.45 5.67 5.07
CA ASP A 49 3.97 5.34 6.40
C ASP A 49 2.88 4.70 7.29
N ALA A 50 1.66 5.27 7.28
CA ALA A 50 0.54 4.71 8.03
C ALA A 50 0.18 3.27 7.58
N LEU A 51 0.26 2.97 6.28
CA LEU A 51 0.03 1.62 5.76
C LEU A 51 1.16 0.66 6.15
N LEU A 52 2.41 1.10 6.11
CA LEU A 52 3.57 0.32 6.55
C LEU A 52 3.51 0.02 8.05
N ASN A 53 3.04 0.97 8.87
CA ASN A 53 2.80 0.74 10.30
C ASN A 53 1.72 -0.32 10.54
N LYS A 54 0.64 -0.33 9.75
CA LYS A 54 -0.37 -1.42 9.82
C LYS A 54 0.23 -2.77 9.45
N LEU A 55 1.09 -2.81 8.44
CA LEU A 55 1.76 -4.04 8.02
C LEU A 55 2.70 -4.54 9.13
N HIS A 56 3.45 -3.65 9.76
CA HIS A 56 4.28 -3.98 10.90
C HIS A 56 3.44 -4.61 12.03
N LEU A 57 2.34 -3.98 12.42
CA LEU A 57 1.42 -4.52 13.44
C LEU A 57 0.80 -5.88 13.07
N PHE A 58 0.74 -6.24 11.79
CA PHE A 58 0.26 -7.55 11.35
C PHE A 58 1.23 -8.68 11.70
N PHE A 59 2.55 -8.40 11.77
CA PHE A 59 3.58 -9.42 12.00
C PHE A 59 4.06 -9.52 13.45
N TYR A 60 3.81 -8.51 14.29
CA TYR A 60 4.30 -8.43 15.67
C TYR A 60 3.18 -8.56 16.73
N GLN A 61 2.08 -9.25 16.39
CA GLN A 61 1.05 -9.69 17.34
C GLN A 61 1.34 -11.09 17.87
#